data_AF-A0A930SSB2-F1
#
_entry.id   AF-A0A930SSB2-F1
#
_cell.length_a   1.000
_cell.length_b   1.000
_cell.length_c   1.000
_cell.angle_alpha   90.00
_cell.angle_beta   90.00
_cell.angle_gamma   90.00
#
_symmetry.space_group_name_H-M   'P 1'
#
loop_
_entity.id
_entity.type
_entity.pdbx_description
1 polymer ?
#
loop_
_entity_poly.entity_id
_entity_poly.type
_entity_poly.pdbx_seq_one_letter_code
_entity_poly.pdbx_strand_id
1 'polypeptide(L)' 'YDMHGNVWEWCQDWYGKYPTHAVTDPKGPKTGSYRVVRGGSWNYHARHARSASRDISAPDRRLNLGFRLVRRP' A
#
# COMPACT_ATOMS: atom_id res chain seq x y z
N TYR A 1 12.15 10.30 -1.39
CA TYR A 1 11.46 11.43 -0.76
C TYR A 1 9.96 11.14 -0.69
N ASP A 2 9.30 11.59 0.38
CA ASP A 2 7.85 11.44 0.64
C ASP A 2 7.34 9.99 0.67
N MET A 3 8.14 9.06 1.20
CA MET A 3 7.67 7.69 1.46
C MET A 3 6.76 7.60 2.69
N HIS A 4 6.72 8.68 3.50
CA HIS A 4 5.99 8.80 4.76
C HIS A 4 5.22 10.13 4.78
N GLY A 5 3.90 10.09 4.68
CA GLY A 5 3.02 11.26 4.62
C GLY A 5 2.71 11.70 3.18
N ASN A 6 2.21 12.94 3.04
CA ASN A 6 1.65 13.49 1.81
C ASN A 6 0.44 12.69 1.28
N VAL A 7 0.64 11.62 0.51
CA VAL A 7 -0.45 10.80 -0.01
C VAL A 7 -0.20 9.32 0.26
N TRP A 8 -1.29 8.59 0.47
CA TRP A 8 -1.22 7.14 0.47
C TRP A 8 -0.83 6.67 -0.92
N GLU A 9 0.13 5.75 -1.04
CA GLU A 9 0.59 5.23 -2.32
C GLU A 9 -0.03 3.85 -2.59
N TRP A 10 -0.72 3.70 -3.73
CA TRP A 10 -1.26 2.42 -4.19
C TRP A 10 -0.16 1.39 -4.44
N CYS A 11 -0.42 0.14 -4.05
CA CYS A 11 0.37 -1.03 -4.41
C CYS A 11 -0.42 -1.96 -5.34
N GLN A 12 0.30 -2.79 -6.11
CA GLN A 12 -0.31 -3.77 -7.01
C GLN A 12 -1.13 -4.82 -6.23
N ASP A 13 -0.70 -5.19 -5.03
CA ASP A 13 -1.26 -6.28 -4.25
C ASP A 13 -2.72 -6.06 -3.82
N TRP A 14 -3.52 -7.13 -3.89
CA TRP A 14 -4.75 -7.22 -3.10
C TRP A 14 -4.39 -7.36 -1.61
N TYR A 15 -5.23 -6.84 -0.73
CA TYR A 15 -5.03 -7.01 0.70
C TYR A 15 -5.27 -8.46 1.12
N GLY A 16 -4.30 -9.04 1.81
CA GLY A 16 -4.39 -10.37 2.42
C GLY A 16 -3.37 -10.57 3.52
N LYS A 17 -3.45 -11.71 4.21
CA LYS A 17 -2.46 -12.09 5.23
C LYS A 17 -1.09 -12.24 4.61
N TYR A 18 -0.05 -11.86 5.35
CA TYR A 18 1.31 -12.20 4.94
C TYR A 18 1.54 -13.72 5.07
N PRO A 19 2.34 -14.32 4.19
CA PRO A 19 2.80 -15.69 4.35
C PRO A 19 3.55 -15.84 5.69
N THR A 20 3.39 -17.01 6.32
CA THR A 20 4.11 -17.35 7.56
C THR A 20 5.52 -17.87 7.31
N HIS A 21 5.87 -18.11 6.04
CA HIS A 21 7.18 -18.57 5.59
C HIS A 21 7.80 -17.55 4.63
N ALA A 22 9.12 -17.64 4.43
CA ALA A 22 9.84 -16.80 3.48
C ALA A 22 9.36 -17.06 2.05
N VAL A 23 9.14 -15.98 1.31
CA VAL A 23 8.69 -16.01 -0.08
C VAL A 23 9.52 -15.02 -0.90
N THR A 24 9.88 -15.42 -2.11
CA THR A 24 10.58 -14.56 -3.07
C THR A 24 9.55 -13.88 -3.97
N ASP A 25 9.68 -12.57 -4.19
CA ASP A 25 8.82 -11.74 -5.03
C ASP A 25 7.30 -11.99 -4.83
N PRO A 26 6.78 -11.85 -3.59
CA PRO A 26 5.36 -12.05 -3.33
C PRO A 26 4.53 -11.03 -4.12
N LYS A 27 3.44 -11.51 -4.75
CA LYS A 27 2.50 -10.68 -5.52
C LYS A 27 1.15 -10.48 -4.80
N GLY A 28 1.08 -10.89 -3.54
CA GLY A 28 -0.16 -10.94 -2.78
C GLY A 28 -1.17 -11.98 -3.30
N PRO A 29 -2.42 -11.95 -2.77
CA PRO A 29 -3.53 -12.78 -3.25
C PRO A 29 -3.89 -12.50 -4.72
N LYS A 30 -4.42 -13.50 -5.43
CA LYS A 30 -4.87 -13.35 -6.84
C LYS A 30 -6.10 -12.46 -6.98
N THR A 31 -6.98 -12.45 -5.98
CA THR A 31 -8.24 -11.70 -5.95
C THR A 31 -8.45 -11.06 -4.58
N GLY A 32 -9.29 -10.04 -4.50
CA GLY A 32 -9.65 -9.38 -3.25
C GLY A 32 -10.61 -8.22 -3.47
N SER A 33 -11.14 -7.66 -2.38
CA SER A 33 -12.07 -6.52 -2.42
C SER A 33 -11.35 -5.18 -2.25
N TYR A 34 -10.15 -5.17 -1.66
CA TYR A 34 -9.39 -3.97 -1.33
C TYR A 34 -7.94 -4.09 -1.76
N ARG A 35 -7.38 -3.02 -2.29
CA ARG A 35 -5.95 -2.93 -2.65
C ARG A 35 -5.15 -2.38 -1.47
N VAL A 36 -3.88 -2.76 -1.41
CA VAL A 36 -2.95 -2.27 -0.38
C VAL A 36 -2.54 -0.84 -0.67
N VAL A 37 -2.49 -0.01 0.38
CA VAL A 37 -1.88 1.33 0.34
C VAL A 37 -0.82 1.48 1.43
N ARG A 38 0.21 2.28 1.15
CA ARG A 38 1.38 2.46 2.03
C ARG A 38 1.75 3.93 2.18
N GLY A 39 2.53 4.24 3.22
CA GLY A 39 3.16 5.54 3.39
C GLY A 39 2.39 6.57 4.22
N GLY A 40 1.09 6.39 4.46
CA GLY A 40 0.27 7.40 5.15
C GLY A 40 -0.10 8.57 4.24
N SER A 41 -0.88 9.52 4.75
CA SER A 41 -1.23 10.75 4.01
C SER A 41 -1.31 11.94 4.95
N TRP A 42 -1.39 13.15 4.39
CA TRP A 42 -1.38 14.43 5.11
C TRP A 42 -2.54 14.59 6.10
N ASN A 43 -3.67 13.89 5.90
CA ASN A 43 -4.86 13.98 6.76
C ASN A 43 -5.05 12.80 7.71
N TYR A 44 -4.02 11.96 7.92
CA TYR A 44 -4.06 10.83 8.85
C TYR A 44 -3.05 10.97 9.99
N HIS A 45 -3.27 10.23 11.08
CA HIS A 45 -2.34 10.23 12.21
C HIS A 45 -0.94 9.75 11.78
N ALA A 46 0.10 10.35 12.37
CA ALA A 46 1.50 10.03 12.10
C ALA A 46 1.83 8.53 12.22
N ARG A 47 1.12 7.77 13.08
CA ARG A 47 1.28 6.31 13.20
C ARG A 47 1.03 5.53 11.90
N HIS A 48 0.31 6.12 10.95
CA HIS A 48 0.04 5.52 9.65
C HIS A 48 1.17 5.77 8.64
N ALA A 49 2.03 6.77 8.89
CA ALA A 49 3.19 7.11 8.06
C ALA A 49 4.46 6.34 8.44
N ARG A 50 4.32 5.13 9.02
CA ARG A 50 5.45 4.22 9.29
C ARG A 50 5.70 3.33 8.08
N SER A 51 6.96 2.95 7.85
CA SER A 51 7.32 2.03 6.75
C SER A 51 6.59 0.68 6.82
N ALA A 52 6.37 0.15 8.03
CA ALA A 52 5.65 -1.11 8.24
C ALA A 52 4.12 -0.96 8.23
N SER A 53 3.61 0.28 8.18
CA SER A 53 2.17 0.53 8.13
C SER A 53 1.60 0.01 6.82
N ARG A 54 0.52 -0.76 6.94
CA ARG A 54 -0.26 -1.29 5.83
C ARG A 54 -1.71 -0.94 6.06
N ASP A 55 -2.31 -0.30 5.07
CA ASP A 55 -3.73 0.01 5.08
C ASP A 55 -4.38 -0.50 3.80
N ILE A 56 -5.69 -0.35 3.73
CA ILE A 56 -6.53 -0.82 2.63
C ILE A 56 -7.38 0.30 2.07
N SER A 57 -7.68 0.20 0.78
CA SER A 57 -8.64 1.09 0.15
C SER A 57 -9.37 0.39 -0.99
N ALA A 58 -10.62 0.78 -1.21
CA ALA A 58 -11.44 0.26 -2.30
C ALA A 58 -10.84 0.73 -3.65
N PRO A 59 -10.79 -0.11 -4.69
CA PRO A 59 -10.09 0.22 -5.95
C PRO A 59 -10.58 1.50 -6.66
N ASP A 60 -11.81 1.92 -6.39
CA ASP A 60 -12.48 3.10 -6.93
C ASP A 60 -12.25 4.38 -6.10
N ARG A 61 -11.68 4.29 -4.89
CA ARG A 61 -11.35 5.44 -4.04
C ARG A 61 -10.30 6.33 -4.71
N ARG A 62 -10.43 7.66 -4.55
CA ARG A 62 -9.52 8.67 -5.16
C ARG A 62 -9.01 9.75 -4.20
N LEU A 63 -9.62 9.93 -3.03
CA LEU A 63 -9.20 10.98 -2.09
C LEU A 63 -7.86 10.61 -1.45
N ASN A 64 -6.98 11.61 -1.23
CA ASN A 64 -5.71 11.52 -0.49
C ASN A 64 -4.81 10.31 -0.87
N LEU A 65 -4.95 9.86 -2.12
CA LEU A 65 -4.32 8.67 -2.70
C LEU A 65 -3.58 9.05 -3.98
N GLY A 66 -2.36 8.57 -4.11
CA GLY A 66 -1.53 8.64 -5.30
C GLY A 66 -0.89 7.28 -5.60
N PHE A 67 0.13 7.28 -6.43
CA PHE A 67 0.95 6.11 -6.70
C PHE A 67 2.35 6.53 -7.12
N ARG A 68 3.30 5.61 -6.95
CA ARG A 68 4.66 5.77 -7.43
C ARG A 68 4.99 4.65 -8.41
N LEU A 69 5.62 5.01 -9.52
CA LEU A 69 5.96 4.06 -10.56
C LEU A 69 7.14 3.18 -10.14
N VAL A 70 7.08 1.93 -10.58
CA VAL A 70 8.17 0.96 -10.51
C VAL A 70 8.30 0.27 -11.86
N ARG A 71 9.53 -0.01 -12.30
CA ARG A 71 9.80 -0.80 -13.49
C ARG A 71 10.92 -1.80 -13.21
N ARG A 72 10.95 -2.89 -13.97
CA ARG A 72 12.13 -3.76 -14.04
C ARG A 72 13.22 -3.06 -14.86
N PRO A 73 14.51 -3.32 -14.58
CA PRO A 73 15.62 -2.82 -15.39
C PRO A 73 15.47 -3.16 -16.87
#